data_AF-A0A2N3F8G7-F1
#
_entry.id   AF-A0A2N3F8G7-F1
#
_cell.length_a   1.000
_cell.length_b   1.000
_cell.length_c   1.000
_cell.angle_alpha   90.00
_cell.angle_beta   90.00
_cell.angle_gamma   90.00
#
_symmetry.space_group_name_H-M   'P 1'
#
loop_
_entity.id
_entity.type
_entity.pdbx_description
1 polymer ?
#
loop_
_entity_poly.entity_id
_entity_poly.type
_entity_poly.pdbx_seq_one_letter_code
_entity_poly.pdbx_strand_id
1 'polypeptide(L)' 'MVNNRVEQGPAGQAVGLDDDPREAIEAGVLMANGRLAGRKFASRAEAEEWARPDLGDQVVEFNVLCECSFTS' A
#
# COMPACT_ATOMS: atom_id res chain seq x y z
N MET A 1 6.39 4.88 34.19
CA MET A 1 7.32 4.50 33.11
C MET A 1 6.96 3.07 32.72
N VAL A 2 6.19 2.89 31.64
CA VAL A 2 5.93 1.56 31.08
C VAL A 2 6.80 1.45 29.84
N ASN A 3 7.82 0.60 29.91
CA ASN A 3 8.68 0.29 28.77
C ASN A 3 8.03 -0.86 28.01
N ASN A 4 7.42 -0.59 26.86
CA ASN A 4 6.95 -1.64 25.97
C ASN A 4 7.91 -1.74 24.78
N ARG A 5 8.72 -2.80 24.76
CA ARG A 5 9.64 -3.11 23.67
C ARG A 5 8.91 -4.02 22.70
N VAL A 6 8.59 -3.51 21.50
CA VAL A 6 8.04 -4.30 20.41
C VAL A 6 9.15 -4.50 19.39
N GLU A 7 9.63 -5.73 19.24
CA GLU A 7 10.56 -6.12 18.18
C GLU A 7 9.77 -6.27 16.87
N GLN A 8 10.02 -5.37 15.92
CA GLN A 8 9.33 -5.30 14.62
C GLN A 8 10.15 -6.05 13.56
N GLY A 9 9.57 -7.10 12.97
CA GLY A 9 10.03 -7.74 11.73
C GLY A 9 9.41 -7.09 10.49
N PRO A 10 9.99 -7.21 9.28
CA PRO A 10 9.68 -6.32 8.17
C PRO A 10 8.50 -6.81 7.33
N ALA A 11 7.30 -6.28 7.57
CA ALA A 11 6.24 -6.13 6.58
C ALA A 11 5.11 -5.27 7.15
N GLY A 12 4.86 -4.12 6.54
CA GLY A 12 3.90 -3.12 7.00
C GLY A 12 4.62 -1.99 7.70
N GLN A 13 4.92 -0.90 6.99
CA GLN A 13 5.23 0.35 7.66
C GLN A 13 3.99 0.69 8.48
N ALA A 14 4.08 0.53 9.79
CA ALA A 14 3.09 1.06 10.70
C ALA A 14 3.06 2.57 10.46
N VAL A 15 1.99 3.05 9.82
CA VAL A 15 1.63 4.45 9.94
C VAL A 15 1.66 4.77 11.44
N GLY A 16 2.43 5.80 11.82
CA GLY A 16 2.50 6.20 13.22
C GLY A 16 1.08 6.46 13.73
N LEU A 17 0.83 6.25 15.02
CA LEU A 17 -0.46 6.62 15.62
C LEU A 17 -0.75 8.14 15.48
N ASP A 18 0.27 8.91 15.10
CA ASP A 18 0.30 10.34 14.80
C ASP A 18 0.18 10.70 13.31
N ASP A 19 0.30 9.76 12.37
CA ASP A 19 0.10 10.01 10.94
C ASP A 19 -1.40 10.09 10.61
N ASP A 20 -1.82 11.07 9.81
CA ASP A 20 -3.23 11.17 9.40
C ASP A 20 -3.59 9.95 8.52
N PRO A 21 -4.55 9.12 8.95
CA PRO A 21 -4.90 7.91 8.22
C PRO A 21 -5.41 8.21 6.80
N ARG A 22 -5.89 9.43 6.52
CA ARG A 22 -6.32 9.85 5.18
C ARG A 22 -5.14 10.03 4.22
N GLU A 23 -3.94 10.26 4.75
CA GLU A 23 -2.71 10.49 4.00
C GLU A 23 -1.89 9.21 3.79
N ALA A 24 -2.35 8.07 4.32
CA ALA A 24 -1.75 6.75 4.13
C ALA A 24 -1.98 6.19 2.70
N ILE A 25 -1.40 6.86 1.70
CA ILE A 25 -1.55 6.56 0.28
C ILE A 25 -0.35 5.76 -0.24
N GLU A 26 -0.59 4.63 -0.92
CA GLU A 26 0.42 3.85 -1.64
C GLU A 26 0.12 3.82 -3.15
N ALA A 27 1.18 3.72 -3.95
CA ALA A 27 1.07 3.44 -5.39
C ALA A 27 0.98 1.93 -5.66
N GLY A 28 0.11 1.54 -6.57
CA GLY A 28 0.01 0.16 -7.06
C GLY A 28 -0.43 0.08 -8.51
N VAL A 29 -0.49 -1.15 -9.03
CA VAL A 29 -0.90 -1.41 -10.40
C VAL A 29 -2.18 -2.23 -10.41
N LEU A 30 -3.26 -1.64 -10.93
CA LEU A 30 -4.52 -2.30 -11.23
C LEU A 30 -4.37 -3.04 -12.55
N MET A 31 -4.34 -4.37 -12.51
CA MET A 31 -4.24 -5.20 -13.70
C MET A 31 -5.58 -5.23 -14.45
N ALA A 32 -5.54 -5.56 -15.75
CA ALA A 32 -6.75 -5.67 -16.57
C ALA A 32 -7.81 -6.66 -16.05
N ASN A 33 -7.43 -7.60 -15.18
CA ASN A 33 -8.35 -8.52 -14.51
C ASN A 33 -9.09 -7.91 -13.29
N GLY A 34 -8.89 -6.61 -13.03
CA GLY A 34 -9.52 -5.88 -11.92
C GLY A 34 -8.86 -6.12 -10.55
N ARG A 35 -7.70 -6.78 -10.49
CA ARG A 35 -6.96 -7.00 -9.24
C ARG A 35 -5.73 -6.12 -9.18
N LEU A 36 -5.37 -5.70 -7.97
CA LEU A 36 -4.07 -5.09 -7.72
C LEU A 36 -2.95 -6.13 -7.87
N ALA A 37 -1.80 -5.72 -8.40
CA ALA A 37 -0.59 -6.52 -8.41
C ALA A 37 -0.22 -6.91 -6.97
N GLY A 38 0.15 -8.18 -6.75
CA GLY A 38 0.47 -8.73 -5.43
C GLY A 38 1.82 -8.30 -4.85
N ARG A 39 2.36 -7.14 -5.27
CA ARG A 39 3.64 -6.60 -4.81
C ARG A 39 3.48 -5.13 -4.44
N LYS A 40 4.33 -4.65 -3.54
CA LYS A 40 4.47 -3.23 -3.23
C LYS A 40 5.47 -2.56 -4.16
N PHE A 41 5.30 -1.25 -4.31
CA PHE A 41 6.21 -0.37 -5.05
C PHE A 41 6.71 0.71 -4.08
N ALA A 42 7.98 1.10 -4.18
CA ALA A 42 8.57 2.15 -3.38
C ALA A 42 8.15 3.55 -3.85
N SER A 43 7.70 3.69 -5.10
CA SER A 43 7.23 4.94 -5.66
C SER A 43 6.24 4.71 -6.81
N ARG A 44 5.49 5.77 -7.16
CA ARG A 44 4.65 5.78 -8.35
C ARG A 44 5.44 5.54 -9.64
N ALA A 45 6.64 6.11 -9.75
CA ALA A 45 7.52 5.91 -10.90
C ALA A 45 7.90 4.44 -11.07
N GLU A 46 8.23 3.74 -9.98
CA GLU A 46 8.53 2.29 -10.04
C GLU A 46 7.31 1.48 -10.51
N ALA A 47 6.10 1.86 -10.06
CA ALA A 47 4.86 1.24 -10.53
C ALA A 47 4.63 1.49 -12.03
N GLU A 48 4.93 2.68 -12.52
CA GLU A 48 4.83 3.06 -13.94
C GLU A 48 5.83 2.28 -14.81
N GLU A 49 7.06 2.07 -14.35
CA GLU A 49 8.06 1.26 -15.06
C GLU A 49 7.68 -0.23 -15.14
N TRP A 50 6.96 -0.74 -14.14
CA TRP A 50 6.54 -2.14 -14.09
C TRP A 50 5.25 -2.41 -14.88
N ALA A 51 4.32 -1.45 -14.90
CA ALA A 51 3.00 -1.62 -15.49
C ALA A 51 3.06 -1.94 -17.00
N ARG A 52 2.10 -2.75 -17.47
CA ARG A 52 1.92 -3.06 -18.90
C ARG A 52 0.64 -2.40 -19.42
N PRO A 53 0.67 -1.09 -19.75
CA PRO A 53 -0.52 -0.38 -20.23
C PRO A 53 -1.04 -0.95 -21.55
N ASP A 54 -0.17 -1.57 -22.36
CA ASP A 54 -0.52 -2.32 -23.56
C ASP A 54 -1.45 -3.52 -23.28
N LEU A 55 -1.39 -4.07 -22.07
CA LEU A 55 -2.24 -5.17 -21.61
C LEU A 55 -3.44 -4.69 -20.79
N GLY A 56 -3.61 -3.37 -20.60
CA GLY A 56 -4.70 -2.76 -19.84
C GLY A 56 -4.40 -2.50 -18.36
N ASP A 57 -3.13 -2.60 -17.94
CA ASP A 57 -2.73 -2.23 -16.58
C ASP A 57 -2.82 -0.71 -16.37
N GLN A 58 -3.16 -0.30 -15.15
CA GLN A 58 -3.26 1.11 -14.75
C GLN A 58 -2.54 1.34 -13.44
N VAL A 59 -1.71 2.39 -13.38
CA VAL A 59 -1.11 2.84 -12.12
C VAL A 59 -2.14 3.65 -11.35
N VAL A 60 -2.36 3.28 -10.10
CA VAL A 60 -3.34 3.89 -9.20
C VAL A 60 -2.68 4.23 -7.87
N GLU A 61 -3.21 5.25 -7.20
CA GLU A 61 -2.90 5.58 -5.82
C GLU A 61 -4.12 5.29 -4.96
N PHE A 62 -3.93 4.56 -3.87
CA PHE A 62 -5.03 4.15 -2.99
C PHE A 62 -4.62 4.26 -1.54
N ASN A 63 -5.63 4.55 -0.69
CA ASN A 63 -5.42 4.57 0.75
C ASN A 63 -5.34 3.12 1.27
N VAL A 64 -4.24 2.77 1.93
CA VAL A 64 -4.01 1.40 2.40
C VAL A 64 -4.88 1.03 3.59
N LEU A 65 -5.34 2.02 4.36
CA LEU A 65 -6.17 1.81 5.54
C LEU A 65 -7.65 1.62 5.20
N CYS A 66 -8.05 1.85 3.94
CA CYS A 66 -9.41 1.59 3.48
C CYS A 66 -9.68 0.11 3.20
N GLU A 67 -8.77 -0.81 3.55
CA GLU A 67 -9.11 -2.22 3.60
C GLU A 67 -10.17 -2.46 4.71
N CYS A 68 -11.38 -2.86 4.31
CA CYS A 68 -12.50 -3.17 5.22
C CYS A 68 -12.28 -4.48 6.01
N SER A 69 -11.06 -4.76 6.46
CA SER A 69 -10.70 -5.92 7.27
C SER A 69 -10.83 -5.68 8.77
N PHE A 70 -11.41 -4.55 9.20
CA PHE A 70 -11.83 -4.37 10.59
C PHE A 70 -12.95 -5.36 10.92
N THR A 71 -12.59 -6.57 11.33
CA THR A 71 -13.45 -7.46 12.10
C THR A 71 -13.66 -6.82 13.46
N SER A 72 -14.87 -6.34 13.69
CA SER A 72 -15.36 -6.02 15.04
C SER A 72 -15.37 -7.25 15.95
#